data_AF-A0A2A2AJT4-F1
#
_entry.id   AF-A0A2A2AJT4-F1
#
_cell.length_a   1.000
_cell.length_b   1.000
_cell.length_c   1.000
_cell.angle_alpha   90.00
_cell.angle_beta   90.00
_cell.angle_gamma   90.00
#
_symmetry.space_group_name_H-M   'P 1'
#
loop_
_entity.id
_entity.type
_entity.pdbx_description
1 polymer ?
#
loop_
_entity_poly.entity_id
_entity_poly.type
_entity_poly.pdbx_seq_one_letter_code
_entity_poly.pdbx_strand_id
1 'polypeptide(L)'
;MPDGAQARTVLIFTPRNCPSDWAQRAQALADALAREGIPAQRSSHYRVSMVDPTPEQEQALQRFTALSKQPGPLVLINGQAKANPSADEVIAQYRSDH
;
A
#
# COMPACT_ATOMS: atom_id res chain seq x y z
N MET A 1 3.57 10.84 -5.83
CA MET A 1 3.08 10.10 -4.64
C MET A 1 1.97 10.91 -3.97
N PRO A 2 0.96 10.30 -3.34
CA PRO A 2 -0.12 11.04 -2.69
C PRO A 2 0.39 11.70 -1.41
N ASP A 3 -0.01 12.96 -1.21
CA ASP A 3 0.14 13.81 -0.02
C ASP A 3 1.28 13.45 0.95
N GLY A 4 2.50 13.89 0.62
CA GLY A 4 3.58 13.99 1.60
C GLY A 4 4.16 12.67 2.14
N ALA A 5 3.78 11.52 1.59
CA ALA A 5 4.48 10.27 1.87
C ALA A 5 5.95 10.43 1.46
N GLN A 6 6.86 10.29 2.44
CA GLN A 6 8.30 10.34 2.17
C GLN A 6 8.62 9.28 1.10
N ALA A 7 9.37 9.67 0.06
CA ALA A 7 9.93 8.71 -0.87
C ALA A 7 10.62 7.61 -0.05
N ARG A 8 10.31 6.33 -0.34
CA ARG A 8 10.72 5.15 0.45
C ARG A 8 9.91 4.86 1.72
N THR A 9 8.60 5.09 1.72
CA THR A 9 7.71 4.59 2.78
C THR A 9 6.73 3.57 2.20
N VAL A 10 6.56 2.43 2.89
CA VAL A 10 5.53 1.45 2.56
C VAL A 10 4.18 1.96 3.05
N LEU A 11 3.23 2.16 2.15
CA LEU A 11 1.87 2.58 2.53
C LEU A 11 0.96 1.36 2.61
N ILE A 12 0.39 1.10 3.78
CA ILE A 12 -0.54 -0.01 4.00
C ILE A 12 -1.96 0.56 4.09
N PHE A 13 -2.77 0.22 3.09
CA PHE A 13 -4.16 0.61 2.97
C PHE A 13 -5.09 -0.50 3.47
N THR A 14 -5.93 -0.12 4.44
CA THR A 14 -7.02 -0.96 4.94
C THR A 14 -8.32 -0.16 4.94
N PRO A 15 -9.38 -0.60 4.22
CA PRO A 15 -10.65 0.09 4.25
C PRO A 15 -11.22 0.10 5.67
N ARG A 16 -11.92 1.18 6.08
CA ARG A 16 -12.46 1.31 7.46
C ARG A 16 -13.38 0.16 7.86
N ASN A 17 -14.06 -0.45 6.89
CA ASN A 17 -15.00 -1.56 7.10
C ASN A 17 -14.38 -2.91 6.72
N CYS A 18 -13.07 -3.07 6.94
CA CYS A 18 -12.40 -4.33 6.67
C CYS A 18 -12.75 -5.38 7.73
N PRO A 19 -12.98 -6.65 7.34
CA PRO A 19 -13.09 -7.74 8.29
C PRO A 19 -11.82 -7.83 9.15
N SER A 20 -11.96 -8.27 10.41
CA SER A 20 -10.87 -8.31 11.39
C SER A 20 -9.60 -9.00 10.89
N ASP A 21 -9.75 -10.01 10.02
CA ASP A 21 -8.64 -10.73 9.38
C ASP A 21 -7.71 -9.79 8.60
N TRP A 22 -8.26 -8.81 7.88
CA TRP A 22 -7.46 -7.87 7.09
C TRP A 22 -6.74 -6.85 7.98
N ALA A 23 -7.37 -6.44 9.08
CA ALA A 23 -6.76 -5.56 10.06
C ALA A 23 -5.58 -6.26 10.77
N GLN A 24 -5.73 -7.55 11.07
CA GLN A 24 -4.66 -8.38 11.64
C GLN A 24 -3.51 -8.57 10.65
N ARG A 25 -3.80 -8.87 9.39
CA ARG A 25 -2.76 -8.97 8.33
C ARG A 25 -2.00 -7.67 8.14
N ALA A 26 -2.70 -6.54 8.09
CA ALA A 26 -2.07 -5.23 7.99
C ALA A 26 -1.18 -4.91 9.19
N GLN A 27 -1.62 -5.28 10.40
CA GLN A 27 -0.81 -5.13 11.61
C GLN A 27 0.42 -6.03 11.59
N ALA A 28 0.26 -7.30 11.23
CA ALA A 28 1.37 -8.26 11.12
C ALA A 28 2.40 -7.81 10.09
N LEU A 29 1.94 -7.27 8.95
CA LEU A 29 2.81 -6.70 7.93
C LEU A 29 3.57 -5.48 8.47
N ALA A 30 2.89 -4.54 9.13
CA ALA A 30 3.53 -3.37 9.71
C ALA A 30 4.59 -3.76 10.75
N ASP A 31 4.30 -4.77 11.58
CA ASP A 31 5.23 -5.28 12.60
C ASP A 31 6.46 -5.93 11.96
N ALA A 32 6.27 -6.74 10.90
CA ALA A 32 7.37 -7.35 10.15
C ALA A 32 8.28 -6.29 9.50
N LEU A 33 7.71 -5.24 8.91
CA LEU A 33 8.47 -4.14 8.32
C LEU A 33 9.24 -3.34 9.38
N ALA A 34 8.62 -3.10 10.54
CA ALA A 34 9.26 -2.41 11.64
C ALA A 34 10.48 -3.18 12.19
N ARG A 35 10.41 -4.52 12.26
CA ARG A 35 11.55 -5.37 12.65
C ARG A 35 12.74 -5.26 11.69
N GLU A 36 12.46 -5.06 10.41
CA GLU A 36 13.49 -4.88 9.37
C GLU A 36 13.96 -3.41 9.23
N GLY A 37 13.46 -2.49 10.07
CA GLY A 37 13.80 -1.07 10.01
C GLY A 37 13.18 -0.33 8.82
N ILE A 38 12.12 -0.89 8.21
CA ILE A 38 11.46 -0.31 7.04
C ILE A 38 10.29 0.59 7.51
N PRO A 39 10.28 1.88 7.15
CA PRO A 39 9.19 2.78 7.52
C PRO A 39 7.89 2.37 6.79
N ALA A 40 6.84 2.12 7.57
CA ALA A 40 5.52 1.79 7.07
C ALA A 40 4.47 2.73 7.66
N GLN A 41 3.58 3.26 6.81
CA GLN A 41 2.48 4.12 7.21
C GLN A 41 1.14 3.44 6.90
N ARG A 42 0.26 3.39 7.89
CA ARG A 42 -1.10 2.87 7.72
C ARG A 42 -2.05 4.01 7.38
N SER A 43 -2.80 3.85 6.30
CA SER A 43 -3.80 4.82 5.88
C SER A 43 -5.13 4.12 5.62
N SER A 44 -6.20 4.63 6.21
CA SER A 44 -7.56 4.15 5.91
C SER A 44 -8.22 4.92 4.76
N HIS A 45 -7.56 5.98 4.27
CA HIS A 45 -8.03 6.87 3.21
C HIS A 45 -6.95 7.01 2.16
N TYR A 46 -7.31 6.68 0.92
CA TYR A 46 -6.54 7.06 -0.25
C TYR A 46 -7.25 8.24 -0.90
N ARG A 47 -6.74 9.45 -0.66
CA ARG A 47 -7.21 10.64 -1.39
C ARG A 47 -6.25 10.86 -2.55
N VAL A 48 -6.71 10.57 -3.76
CA VAL A 48 -6.04 11.06 -4.97
C VAL A 48 -6.75 12.35 -5.35
N SER A 49 -6.09 13.48 -5.13
CA SER A 49 -6.51 14.74 -5.73
C SER A 49 -6.12 14.70 -7.21
N MET A 50 -7.07 14.34 -8.07
CA MET A 50 -6.88 14.31 -9.53
C MET A 50 -7.61 15.51 -10.14
N VAL A 51 -6.87 16.49 -10.62
CA VAL A 51 -7.35 17.51 -11.57
C VAL A 51 -6.59 17.22 -12.85
N ASP A 52 -7.28 16.88 -13.94
CA ASP A 52 -6.69 16.37 -15.19
C ASP A 52 -5.72 15.19 -14.98
N PRO A 53 -6.23 13.99 -14.64
CA PRO A 53 -5.37 12.83 -14.40
C PRO A 53 -4.59 12.48 -15.67
N THR A 54 -3.27 12.30 -15.54
CA THR A 54 -2.47 11.73 -16.62
C THR A 54 -2.88 10.26 -16.87
N PRO A 55 -2.66 9.70 -18.07
CA PRO A 55 -3.00 8.31 -18.36
C PRO A 55 -2.33 7.32 -17.39
N GLU A 56 -1.14 7.63 -16.86
CA GLU A 56 -0.49 6.84 -15.81
C GLU A 56 -1.24 6.87 -14.47
N GLN A 57 -1.83 8.01 -14.10
CA GLN A 57 -2.66 8.13 -12.88
C GLN A 57 -3.98 7.39 -13.04
N GLU A 58 -4.61 7.45 -14.21
CA GLU A 58 -5.81 6.66 -14.50
C GLU A 58 -5.53 5.16 -14.41
N GLN A 59 -4.42 4.69 -14.97
CA GLN A 59 -4.01 3.30 -14.87
C GLN A 59 -3.71 2.89 -13.41
N ALA A 60 -3.07 3.76 -12.63
CA ALA A 60 -2.85 3.52 -11.21
C ALA A 60 -4.17 3.41 -10.43
N LEU A 61 -5.17 4.25 -10.75
CA LEU A 61 -6.49 4.20 -10.15
C LEU A 61 -7.26 2.94 -10.55
N GLN A 62 -7.21 2.54 -11.82
CA GLN A 62 -7.83 1.31 -12.30
C GLN A 62 -7.21 0.07 -11.62
N ARG A 63 -5.88 0.04 -11.50
CA ARG A 63 -5.16 -1.00 -10.75
C ARG A 63 -5.58 -1.00 -9.28
N PHE A 64 -5.60 0.15 -8.63
CA PHE A 64 -6.06 0.28 -7.25
C PHE A 64 -7.49 -0.24 -7.09
N THR A 65 -8.39 0.12 -8.00
CA THR A 65 -9.79 -0.34 -7.98
C THR A 65 -9.89 -1.84 -8.20
N ALA A 66 -9.12 -2.42 -9.13
CA ALA A 66 -9.08 -3.86 -9.34
C ALA A 66 -8.54 -4.61 -8.12
N LEU A 67 -7.47 -4.10 -7.50
CA LEU A 67 -6.86 -4.67 -6.31
C LEU A 67 -7.76 -4.52 -5.07
N SER A 68 -8.54 -3.45 -4.96
CA SER A 68 -9.50 -3.26 -3.87
C SER A 68 -10.67 -4.26 -3.88
N LYS A 69 -10.91 -4.94 -5.01
CA LYS A 69 -11.88 -6.03 -5.11
C LYS A 69 -11.31 -7.36 -4.61
N GLN A 70 -10.00 -7.45 -4.41
CA GLN A 70 -9.34 -8.65 -3.91
C GLN A 70 -9.34 -8.66 -2.37
N PRO A 71 -9.37 -9.84 -1.75
CA PRO A 71 -9.37 -9.94 -0.30
C PRO A 71 -8.00 -9.56 0.29
N GLY A 72 -8.00 -8.63 1.24
CA GLY A 72 -6.86 -8.32 2.11
C GLY A 72 -6.43 -6.85 2.09
N PRO A 73 -5.36 -6.51 2.82
CA PRO A 73 -4.82 -5.15 2.82
C PRO A 73 -4.15 -4.85 1.48
N LEU A 74 -4.36 -3.64 0.98
CA LEU A 74 -3.63 -3.14 -0.19
C LEU A 74 -2.35 -2.47 0.29
N VAL A 75 -1.23 -2.69 -0.38
CA VAL A 75 0.07 -2.14 0.01
C VAL A 75 0.68 -1.42 -1.18
N LEU A 76 1.10 -0.18 -0.99
CA LEU A 76 1.84 0.60 -1.98
C LEU A 76 3.32 0.67 -1.58
N ILE A 77 4.19 0.25 -2.50
CA ILE A 77 5.65 0.22 -2.32
C ILE A 77 6.23 0.99 -3.51
N ASN A 78 6.87 2.13 -3.26
CA ASN A 78 7.50 2.97 -4.31
C ASN A 78 6.61 3.23 -5.54
N GLY A 79 5.31 3.46 -5.32
CA GLY A 79 4.34 3.74 -6.38
C GLY A 79 3.70 2.49 -7.01
N GLN A 80 4.12 1.29 -6.63
CA GLN A 80 3.48 0.04 -7.05
C GLN A 80 2.48 -0.43 -5.98
N ALA A 81 1.21 -0.56 -6.38
CA ALA A 81 0.17 -1.14 -5.53
C ALA A 81 0.14 -2.67 -5.69
N LYS A 82 0.11 -3.40 -4.58
CA LYS A 82 -0.09 -4.85 -4.48
C LYS A 82 -1.25 -5.15 -3.54
N ALA A 83 -2.09 -6.13 -3.90
CA ALA A 83 -3.14 -6.63 -3.03
C ALA A 83 -2.62 -7.79 -2.19
N ASN A 84 -2.79 -7.70 -0.86
CA ASN A 84 -2.45 -8.72 0.11
C ASN A 84 -1.05 -9.36 -0.11
N PRO A 85 0.03 -8.58 -0.30
CA PRO A 85 1.36 -9.16 -0.43
C PRO A 85 1.84 -9.75 0.90
N SER A 86 2.73 -10.73 0.81
CA SER A 86 3.44 -11.25 1.98
C SER A 86 4.49 -10.26 2.47
N ALA A 87 4.82 -10.28 3.77
CA ALA A 87 5.86 -9.39 4.32
C ALA A 87 7.20 -9.53 3.57
N ASP A 88 7.60 -10.76 3.25
CA ASP A 88 8.82 -11.05 2.51
C ASP A 88 8.83 -10.39 1.12
N GLU A 89 7.72 -10.44 0.38
CA GLU A 89 7.60 -9.76 -0.91
C GLU A 89 7.73 -8.24 -0.78
N VAL A 90 7.14 -7.66 0.28
CA VAL A 90 7.21 -6.22 0.52
C VAL A 90 8.65 -5.81 0.85
N ILE A 91 9.33 -6.58 1.70
CA ILE A 91 10.73 -6.36 2.08
C ILE A 91 11.66 -6.50 0.87
N ALA A 92 11.50 -7.57 0.10
CA ALA A 92 12.30 -7.82 -1.10
C ALA A 92 12.11 -6.70 -2.14
N GLN A 93 10.88 -6.26 -2.38
CA GLN A 93 10.59 -5.16 -3.30
C GLN A 93 11.17 -3.84 -2.80
N TYR A 94 11.02 -3.54 -1.51
CA TYR A 94 11.58 -2.33 -0.89
C TYR A 94 13.10 -2.28 -0.99
N ARG A 95 13.77 -3.42 -0.79
CA ARG A 95 15.23 -3.55 -0.88
C ARG A 95 15.76 -3.57 -2.31
N SER A 96 15.00 -4.09 -3.28
CA SER A 96 15.45 -4.17 -4.69
C SER A 96 15.44 -2.82 -5.40
N ASP A 97 14.68 -1.86 -4.86
CA ASP A 97 14.60 -0.49 -5.37
C ASP A 97 15.58 0.48 -4.67
N HIS A 98 16.52 -0.06 -3.88
CA HIS A 98 17.47 0.67 -3.05
C HIS A 98 18.92 0.29 -3.37
#